data_AF-A0A965P8H9-F1
#
_entry.id   AF-A0A965P8H9-F1
#
_cell.length_a   1.000
_cell.length_b   1.000
_cell.length_c   1.000
_cell.angle_alpha   90.00
_cell.angle_beta   90.00
_cell.angle_gamma   90.00
#
_symmetry.space_group_name_H-M   'P 1'
#
loop_
_entity.id
_entity.type
_entity.pdbx_description
1 polymer ?
#
loop_
_entity_poly.entity_id
_entity_poly.type
_entity_poly.pdbx_seq_one_letter_code
_entity_poly.pdbx_strand_id
1 'polypeptide(L)'
;MKKTIKLNWVTDPSHGWLKVSRADVKKLGLNADSFSTYSYQSAKGTTFYLEEDCDAPILLKSLDESREFLPLWMMDRHTNGRSHVRLLRPIARTEIITKLWNDYALDQLESWIRDRINMRYNVPRPSDDYPWNAEMYREVYQACIDYIREHDHICYARRNGEIVVTTDTEQARRDISEKLAIDSRKLHIINVR
;
A
#
# COMPACT_ATOMS: atom_id res chain seq x y z
N MET A 1 -18.34 10.89 22.35
CA MET A 1 -16.96 11.42 22.55
C MET A 1 -16.21 11.35 21.24
N LYS A 2 -15.46 12.39 20.86
CA LYS A 2 -14.57 12.32 19.69
C LYS A 2 -13.40 11.38 20.00
N LYS A 3 -12.99 10.57 19.02
CA LYS A 3 -11.82 9.68 19.13
C LYS A 3 -10.55 10.48 18.89
N THR A 4 -9.40 10.00 19.35
CA THR A 4 -8.12 10.70 19.18
C THR A 4 -7.15 9.92 18.32
N ILE A 5 -6.42 10.62 17.45
CA ILE A 5 -5.29 10.10 16.69
C ILE A 5 -4.00 10.70 17.24
N LYS A 6 -3.03 9.85 17.60
CA LYS A 6 -1.76 10.31 18.15
C LYS A 6 -0.85 10.84 17.04
N LEU A 7 -0.40 12.07 17.20
CA LEU A 7 0.47 12.77 16.25
C LEU A 7 1.68 13.33 16.99
N ASN A 8 2.86 13.27 16.39
CA ASN A 8 4.06 13.91 16.95
C ASN A 8 5.02 14.28 15.83
N TRP A 9 5.64 15.46 15.93
CA TRP A 9 6.67 15.84 14.99
C TRP A 9 7.99 15.16 15.33
N VAL A 10 8.73 14.79 14.28
CA VAL A 10 10.11 14.36 14.35
C VAL A 10 10.87 15.27 13.39
N THR A 11 11.85 16.03 13.88
CA THR A 11 12.53 17.05 13.07
C THR A 11 14.04 16.92 13.19
N ASP A 12 14.75 17.25 12.12
CA ASP A 12 16.16 17.64 12.15
C ASP A 12 16.32 19.08 11.65
N PRO A 13 17.54 19.67 11.61
CA PRO A 13 17.71 21.07 11.20
C PRO A 13 17.30 21.36 9.75
N SER A 14 17.02 20.35 8.93
CA SER A 14 16.68 20.53 7.52
C SER A 14 15.23 20.17 7.18
N HIS A 15 14.61 19.21 7.84
CA HIS A 15 13.22 18.79 7.57
C HIS A 15 12.48 18.27 8.81
N GLY A 16 11.15 18.31 8.75
CA GLY A 16 10.24 17.66 9.68
C GLY A 16 9.43 16.52 9.08
N TRP A 17 8.99 15.60 9.95
CA TRP A 17 8.06 14.54 9.61
C TRP A 17 7.00 14.36 10.69
N LEU A 18 5.74 14.30 10.28
CA LEU A 18 4.61 13.99 11.14
C LEU A 18 4.50 12.47 11.31
N LYS A 19 4.76 11.99 12.53
CA LYS A 19 4.64 10.57 12.85
C LYS A 19 3.18 10.22 13.16
N VAL A 20 2.69 9.16 12.52
CA VAL A 20 1.32 8.63 12.68
C VAL A 20 1.30 7.11 12.47
N SER A 21 0.35 6.42 13.10
CA SER A 21 0.18 4.98 12.87
C SER A 21 -0.51 4.71 11.52
N ARG A 22 -0.08 3.65 10.81
CA ARG A 22 -0.73 3.26 9.55
C ARG A 22 -2.22 2.89 9.74
N ALA A 23 -2.56 2.35 10.92
CA ALA A 23 -3.93 2.03 11.25
C ALA A 23 -4.81 3.29 11.37
N ASP A 24 -4.29 4.38 11.95
CA ASP A 24 -5.03 5.64 12.07
C ASP A 24 -5.15 6.35 10.72
N VAL A 25 -4.12 6.28 9.87
CA VAL A 25 -4.19 6.71 8.46
C VAL A 25 -5.35 6.01 7.74
N LYS A 26 -5.48 4.67 7.90
CA LYS A 26 -6.57 3.88 7.29
C LYS A 26 -7.95 4.31 7.80
N LYS A 27 -8.08 4.66 9.09
CA LYS A 27 -9.35 5.16 9.66
C LYS A 27 -9.81 6.48 9.03
N LEU A 28 -8.87 7.28 8.52
CA LEU A 28 -9.16 8.53 7.81
C LEU A 28 -9.42 8.31 6.30
N GLY A 29 -9.51 7.05 5.84
CA GLY A 29 -9.70 6.74 4.42
C GLY A 29 -8.46 6.93 3.56
N LEU A 30 -7.30 7.18 4.17
CA LEU A 30 -6.03 7.35 3.49
C LEU A 30 -5.24 6.04 3.46
N ASN A 31 -4.27 5.95 2.55
CA ASN A 31 -3.37 4.80 2.44
C ASN A 31 -1.97 5.25 1.98
N ALA A 32 -1.08 4.30 1.70
CA ALA A 32 0.29 4.61 1.27
C ALA A 32 0.35 5.44 -0.03
N ASP A 33 -0.63 5.25 -0.93
CA ASP A 33 -0.69 5.91 -2.24
C ASP A 33 -1.12 7.38 -2.11
N SER A 34 -1.72 7.75 -0.97
CA SER A 34 -2.09 9.13 -0.62
C SER A 34 -0.88 10.04 -0.38
N PHE A 35 0.32 9.47 -0.22
CA PHE A 35 1.52 10.21 0.15
C PHE A 35 2.62 10.08 -0.90
N SER A 36 3.56 11.02 -0.86
CA SER A 36 4.73 11.05 -1.72
C SER A 36 5.83 10.09 -1.23
N THR A 37 6.84 9.87 -2.07
CA THR A 37 8.05 9.12 -1.71
C THR A 37 9.01 9.91 -0.80
N TYR A 38 8.71 11.17 -0.49
CA TYR A 38 9.43 11.96 0.51
C TYR A 38 8.98 11.64 1.94
N SER A 39 7.86 10.93 2.08
CA SER A 39 7.43 10.32 3.33
C SER A 39 8.05 8.94 3.53
N TYR A 40 8.21 8.54 4.79
CA TYR A 40 8.88 7.29 5.16
C TYR A 40 7.99 6.39 6.02
N GLN A 41 8.36 5.12 6.10
CA GLN A 41 7.70 4.14 6.97
C GLN A 41 8.70 3.36 7.82
N SER A 42 8.25 2.96 9.01
CA SER A 42 9.04 2.09 9.89
C SER A 42 9.40 0.78 9.19
N ALA A 43 10.44 0.10 9.69
CA ALA A 43 10.89 -1.17 9.12
C ALA A 43 9.83 -2.29 9.15
N LYS A 44 8.74 -2.15 9.91
CA LYS A 44 7.61 -3.07 9.95
C LYS A 44 6.37 -2.56 9.18
N GLY A 45 6.46 -1.40 8.54
CA GLY A 45 5.36 -0.77 7.81
C GLY A 45 4.16 -0.34 8.67
N THR A 46 4.30 -0.28 10.00
CA THR A 46 3.19 0.02 10.93
C THR A 46 3.06 1.50 11.29
N THR A 47 4.08 2.30 10.99
CA THR A 47 4.15 3.72 11.31
C THR A 47 4.63 4.49 10.10
N PHE A 48 3.95 5.59 9.79
CA PHE A 48 4.33 6.54 8.75
C PHE A 48 4.94 7.79 9.37
N TYR A 49 5.84 8.39 8.62
CA TYR A 49 6.54 9.64 8.90
C TYR A 49 6.31 10.53 7.68
N LEU A 50 5.26 11.34 7.75
CA LEU A 50 4.78 12.14 6.64
C LEU A 50 5.61 13.41 6.51
N GLU A 51 6.14 13.69 5.33
CA GLU A 51 6.91 14.91 5.07
C GLU A 51 6.09 16.17 5.38
N GLU A 52 6.70 17.12 6.09
CA GLU A 52 6.03 18.28 6.70
C GLU A 52 5.36 19.21 5.67
N ASP A 53 6.04 19.50 4.58
CA ASP A 53 5.61 20.52 3.61
C ASP A 53 4.68 19.96 2.52
N CYS A 54 4.68 18.63 2.32
CA CYS A 54 3.96 17.97 1.24
C CYS A 54 2.83 17.06 1.73
N ASP A 55 3.12 16.15 2.66
CA ASP A 55 2.24 15.01 2.95
C ASP A 55 1.49 15.14 4.28
N ALA A 56 2.09 15.80 5.28
CA ALA A 56 1.43 16.06 6.56
C ALA A 56 0.11 16.87 6.41
N PRO A 57 0.03 17.90 5.54
CA PRO A 57 -1.22 18.65 5.35
C PRO A 57 -2.37 17.78 4.82
N ILE A 58 -2.08 16.74 4.02
CA ILE A 58 -3.08 15.80 3.49
C ILE A 58 -3.78 15.08 4.65
N LEU A 59 -2.99 14.55 5.59
CA LEU A 59 -3.53 13.85 6.77
C LEU A 59 -4.31 14.80 7.68
N LEU A 60 -3.79 15.99 7.95
CA LEU A 60 -4.45 16.97 8.82
C LEU A 60 -5.79 17.43 8.24
N LYS A 61 -5.86 17.62 6.93
CA LYS A 61 -7.11 17.94 6.23
C LYS A 61 -8.12 16.80 6.37
N SER A 62 -7.73 15.55 6.09
CA SER A 62 -8.65 14.42 6.25
C SER A 62 -9.12 14.22 7.69
N LEU A 63 -8.28 14.54 8.67
CA LEU A 63 -8.67 14.51 10.08
C LEU A 63 -9.76 15.56 10.38
N ASP A 64 -9.58 16.79 9.93
CA ASP A 64 -10.57 17.86 10.10
C ASP A 64 -11.90 17.54 9.39
N GLU A 65 -11.81 17.07 8.14
CA GLU A 65 -12.97 16.68 7.33
C GLU A 65 -13.76 15.51 7.93
N SER A 66 -13.07 14.56 8.59
CA SER A 66 -13.74 13.42 9.22
C SER A 66 -14.74 13.83 10.31
N ARG A 67 -14.48 14.94 11.01
CA ARG A 67 -15.20 15.45 12.20
C ARG A 67 -15.34 14.46 13.38
N GLU A 68 -14.95 13.21 13.21
CA GLU A 68 -15.01 12.11 14.19
C GLU A 68 -13.75 12.06 15.08
N PHE A 69 -12.60 12.41 14.49
CA PHE A 69 -11.30 12.32 15.14
C PHE A 69 -10.77 13.70 15.53
N LEU A 70 -10.02 13.75 16.63
CA LEU A 70 -9.22 14.89 17.05
C LEU A 70 -7.73 14.52 17.06
N PRO A 71 -6.83 15.46 16.76
CA PRO A 71 -5.41 15.23 16.93
C PRO A 71 -5.08 15.22 18.42
N LEU A 72 -4.33 14.20 18.85
CA LEU A 72 -3.68 14.15 20.15
C LEU A 72 -2.18 14.35 19.92
N TRP A 73 -1.75 15.59 20.08
CA TRP A 73 -0.36 15.98 19.95
C TRP A 73 0.45 15.42 21.11
N MET A 74 1.43 14.58 20.78
CA MET A 74 2.42 14.08 21.71
C MET A 74 3.66 14.97 21.66
N MET A 75 4.60 14.76 22.59
CA MET A 75 5.84 15.51 22.63
C MET A 75 6.66 15.33 21.34
N ASP A 76 6.98 16.45 20.72
CA ASP A 76 7.81 16.52 19.53
C ASP A 76 9.25 16.11 19.83
N ARG A 77 9.94 15.60 18.81
CA ARG A 77 11.33 15.15 18.91
C ARG A 77 12.21 15.85 17.90
N HIS A 78 13.05 16.74 18.40
CA HIS A 78 14.10 17.38 17.62
C HIS A 78 15.46 16.72 17.87
N THR A 79 16.29 16.67 16.84
CA THR A 79 17.72 16.35 16.96
C THR A 79 18.53 17.42 16.22
N ASN A 80 19.67 17.81 16.78
CA ASN A 80 20.60 18.74 16.13
C ASN A 80 21.41 18.08 15.00
N GLY A 81 21.37 16.75 14.93
CA GLY A 81 22.01 15.95 13.88
C GLY A 81 21.01 15.41 12.87
N ARG A 82 21.42 14.41 12.10
CA ARG A 82 20.54 13.77 11.11
C ARG A 82 19.44 12.94 11.80
N SER A 83 18.18 13.13 11.42
CA SER A 83 17.08 12.31 11.94
C SER A 83 17.19 10.86 11.47
N HIS A 84 16.86 9.91 12.36
CA HIS A 84 16.74 8.49 12.04
C HIS A 84 15.69 8.21 10.96
N VAL A 85 14.71 9.11 10.78
CA VAL A 85 13.67 8.99 9.73
C VAL A 85 14.29 8.91 8.34
N ARG A 86 15.43 9.58 8.12
CA ARG A 86 16.13 9.54 6.83
C ARG A 86 16.81 8.21 6.49
N LEU A 87 16.86 7.28 7.45
CA LEU A 87 17.37 5.92 7.25
C LEU A 87 16.23 4.91 7.04
N LEU A 88 14.98 5.37 7.15
CA LEU A 88 13.81 4.53 6.95
C LEU A 88 13.55 4.33 5.46
N ARG A 89 12.72 3.32 5.18
CA ARG A 89 12.26 3.06 3.82
C ARG A 89 11.24 4.13 3.43
N PRO A 90 11.31 4.72 2.23
CA PRO A 90 10.23 5.54 1.69
C PRO A 90 8.90 4.80 1.74
N ILE A 91 7.79 5.53 1.87
CA ILE A 91 6.47 4.96 1.65
C ILE A 91 6.41 4.55 0.19
N ALA A 92 6.31 3.24 -0.05
CA ALA A 92 6.16 2.72 -1.39
C ALA A 92 4.74 3.03 -1.86
N ARG A 93 4.62 3.79 -2.94
CA ARG A 93 3.38 3.83 -3.71
C ARG A 93 3.17 2.45 -4.33
N THR A 94 1.95 1.97 -4.25
CA THR A 94 1.44 0.91 -5.11
C THR A 94 1.43 1.48 -6.52
N GLU A 95 2.54 1.37 -7.26
CA GLU A 95 2.40 1.48 -8.71
C GLU A 95 1.67 0.22 -9.16
N ILE A 96 0.38 0.38 -9.44
CA ILE A 96 -0.32 -0.54 -10.31
C ILE A 96 0.42 -0.45 -11.65
N ILE A 97 1.25 -1.44 -11.93
CA ILE A 97 1.93 -1.51 -13.22
C ILE A 97 0.93 -2.06 -14.20
N THR A 98 0.02 -1.22 -14.65
CA THR A 98 -0.91 -1.51 -15.76
C THR A 98 -0.18 -1.87 -17.06
N LYS A 99 1.14 -1.68 -17.14
CA LYS A 99 1.93 -1.86 -18.37
C LYS A 99 2.50 -3.27 -18.59
N LEU A 100 2.42 -4.17 -17.62
CA LEU A 100 3.01 -5.53 -17.70
C LEU A 100 1.99 -6.67 -17.59
N TRP A 101 0.72 -6.36 -17.43
CA TRP A 101 -0.32 -7.37 -17.26
C TRP A 101 -0.98 -7.57 -18.62
N ASN A 102 -0.57 -8.62 -19.31
CA ASN A 102 -1.32 -9.14 -20.46
C ASN A 102 -2.57 -9.87 -19.95
N ASP A 103 -3.51 -10.18 -20.86
CA ASP A 103 -4.77 -10.86 -20.54
C ASP A 103 -4.54 -12.17 -19.76
N TYR A 104 -3.42 -12.85 -20.00
CA TYR A 104 -2.99 -14.05 -19.27
C TYR A 104 -2.72 -13.82 -17.77
N ALA A 105 -2.11 -12.69 -17.39
CA ALA A 105 -1.89 -12.36 -15.99
C ALA A 105 -3.20 -12.02 -15.26
N LEU A 106 -4.16 -11.42 -15.97
CA LEU A 106 -5.50 -11.15 -15.47
C LEU A 106 -6.28 -12.45 -15.23
N ASP A 107 -6.21 -13.40 -16.17
CA ASP A 107 -6.87 -14.71 -16.04
C ASP A 107 -6.36 -15.50 -14.83
N GLN A 108 -5.05 -15.46 -14.56
CA GLN A 108 -4.46 -16.19 -13.42
C GLN A 108 -4.81 -15.55 -12.07
N LEU A 109 -4.80 -14.22 -12.00
CA LEU A 109 -5.26 -13.50 -10.81
C LEU A 109 -6.77 -13.71 -10.60
N GLU A 110 -7.58 -13.65 -11.66
CA GLU A 110 -9.01 -13.92 -11.62
C GLU A 110 -9.30 -15.35 -11.12
N SER A 111 -8.58 -16.35 -11.61
CA SER A 111 -8.73 -17.75 -11.18
C SER A 111 -8.42 -17.93 -9.69
N TRP A 112 -7.26 -17.44 -9.23
CA TRP A 112 -6.84 -17.50 -7.82
C TRP A 112 -7.86 -16.82 -6.88
N ILE A 113 -8.48 -15.76 -7.38
CA ILE A 113 -9.42 -14.94 -6.63
C ILE A 113 -10.81 -15.52 -6.66
N ARG A 114 -11.27 -16.08 -7.77
CA ARG A 114 -12.55 -16.79 -7.83
C ARG A 114 -12.56 -17.98 -6.89
N ASP A 115 -11.46 -18.71 -6.75
CA ASP A 115 -11.34 -19.80 -5.77
C ASP A 115 -11.53 -19.34 -4.31
N ARG A 116 -11.38 -18.03 -4.03
CA ARG A 116 -11.38 -17.48 -2.65
C ARG A 116 -12.41 -16.38 -2.37
N ILE A 117 -12.90 -15.68 -3.40
CA ILE A 117 -13.68 -14.43 -3.33
C ILE A 117 -15.09 -14.58 -3.94
N ASN A 118 -15.35 -15.64 -4.71
CA ASN A 118 -16.63 -15.85 -5.41
C ASN A 118 -17.85 -15.95 -4.47
N MET A 119 -17.65 -16.16 -3.16
CA MET A 119 -18.72 -16.10 -2.15
C MET A 119 -19.05 -14.68 -1.64
N ARG A 120 -18.16 -13.69 -1.80
CA ARG A 120 -18.28 -12.39 -1.13
C ARG A 120 -18.77 -11.25 -2.00
N TYR A 121 -18.47 -11.24 -3.31
CA TYR A 121 -18.73 -10.06 -4.16
C TYR A 121 -19.66 -10.31 -5.35
N ASN A 122 -20.10 -11.56 -5.59
CA ASN A 122 -21.11 -11.92 -6.60
C ASN A 122 -20.83 -11.33 -8.01
N VAL A 123 -19.58 -11.34 -8.47
CA VAL A 123 -19.19 -10.76 -9.77
C VAL A 123 -19.26 -11.84 -10.87
N PRO A 124 -20.15 -11.71 -11.88
CA PRO A 124 -20.34 -12.71 -12.94
C PRO A 124 -19.13 -12.79 -13.88
N ARG A 125 -18.83 -13.97 -14.46
CA ARG A 125 -17.70 -14.17 -15.40
C ARG A 125 -17.83 -13.30 -16.65
N PRO A 126 -16.74 -12.68 -17.15
CA PRO A 126 -16.77 -12.16 -18.49
C PRO A 126 -17.00 -13.33 -19.45
N SER A 127 -18.02 -13.23 -20.28
CA SER A 127 -18.31 -14.21 -21.34
C SER A 127 -18.50 -13.48 -22.65
N ASP A 128 -18.54 -14.22 -23.76
CA ASP A 128 -18.87 -13.65 -25.07
C ASP A 128 -20.22 -12.91 -25.03
N ASP A 129 -21.15 -13.39 -24.20
CA ASP A 129 -22.48 -12.78 -23.99
C ASP A 129 -22.48 -11.63 -22.96
N TYR A 130 -21.41 -11.50 -22.15
CA TYR A 130 -21.28 -10.49 -21.11
C TYR A 130 -19.82 -10.05 -20.96
N PRO A 131 -19.25 -9.37 -21.96
CA PRO A 131 -17.87 -8.91 -21.90
C PRO A 131 -17.75 -7.86 -20.80
N TRP A 132 -16.78 -8.02 -19.91
CA TRP A 132 -16.48 -6.98 -18.95
C TRP A 132 -15.94 -5.75 -19.66
N ASN A 133 -16.39 -4.58 -19.22
CA ASN A 133 -15.79 -3.33 -19.64
C ASN A 133 -14.58 -3.00 -18.74
N ALA A 134 -13.79 -2.01 -19.15
CA ALA A 134 -12.58 -1.60 -18.44
C ALA A 134 -12.82 -1.17 -16.98
N GLU A 135 -14.01 -0.68 -16.63
CA GLU A 135 -14.36 -0.26 -15.27
C GLU A 135 -14.60 -1.48 -14.37
N MET A 136 -15.34 -2.49 -14.87
CA MET A 136 -15.55 -3.75 -14.16
C MET A 136 -14.24 -4.49 -13.88
N TYR A 137 -13.32 -4.50 -14.84
CA TYR A 137 -11.97 -5.04 -14.62
C TYR A 137 -11.23 -4.29 -13.50
N ARG A 138 -11.35 -2.97 -13.42
CA ARG A 138 -10.72 -2.17 -12.34
C ARG A 138 -11.34 -2.47 -10.98
N GLU A 139 -12.66 -2.60 -10.89
CA GLU A 139 -13.34 -2.90 -9.64
C GLU A 139 -12.92 -4.25 -9.07
N VAL A 140 -12.92 -5.28 -9.93
CA VAL A 140 -12.46 -6.61 -9.54
C VAL A 140 -11.01 -6.55 -9.11
N TYR A 141 -10.14 -5.93 -9.91
CA TYR A 141 -8.73 -5.78 -9.60
C TYR A 141 -8.48 -5.05 -8.27
N GLN A 142 -9.27 -4.01 -7.97
CA GLN A 142 -9.16 -3.31 -6.70
C GLN A 142 -9.56 -4.20 -5.53
N ALA A 143 -10.65 -4.98 -5.66
CA ALA A 143 -11.05 -5.97 -4.66
C ALA A 143 -9.98 -7.06 -4.46
N CYS A 144 -9.28 -7.46 -5.52
CA CYS A 144 -8.14 -8.38 -5.47
C CYS A 144 -7.02 -7.85 -4.57
N ILE A 145 -6.62 -6.60 -4.83
CA ILE A 145 -5.58 -5.91 -4.07
C ILE A 145 -5.99 -5.77 -2.61
N ASP A 146 -7.23 -5.36 -2.35
CA ASP A 146 -7.71 -5.14 -0.99
C ASP A 146 -7.75 -6.45 -0.21
N TYR A 147 -8.18 -7.56 -0.82
CA TYR A 147 -8.13 -8.88 -0.19
C TYR A 147 -6.69 -9.30 0.15
N ILE A 148 -5.76 -9.14 -0.80
CA ILE A 148 -4.33 -9.44 -0.59
C ILE A 148 -3.78 -8.63 0.58
N ARG A 149 -4.14 -7.35 0.67
CA ARG A 149 -3.74 -6.43 1.75
C ARG A 149 -4.36 -6.80 3.09
N GLU A 150 -5.63 -7.19 3.11
CA GLU A 150 -6.35 -7.54 4.35
C GLU A 150 -5.85 -8.84 4.97
N HIS A 151 -5.32 -9.76 4.16
CA HIS A 151 -4.90 -11.10 4.59
C HIS A 151 -3.37 -11.28 4.57
N ASP A 152 -2.61 -10.19 4.49
CA ASP A 152 -1.15 -10.17 4.48
C ASP A 152 -0.51 -11.14 3.46
N HIS A 153 -1.12 -11.24 2.28
CA HIS A 153 -0.59 -12.02 1.16
C HIS A 153 0.49 -11.23 0.40
N ILE A 154 1.42 -11.96 -0.20
CA ILE A 154 2.48 -11.44 -1.06
C ILE A 154 2.10 -11.76 -2.50
N CYS A 155 2.11 -10.75 -3.38
CA CYS A 155 1.81 -10.92 -4.79
C CYS A 155 3.00 -10.45 -5.64
N TYR A 156 3.44 -11.28 -6.59
CA TYR A 156 4.49 -10.93 -7.55
C TYR A 156 4.29 -11.64 -8.90
N ALA A 157 4.88 -11.10 -9.96
CA ALA A 157 4.87 -11.69 -11.29
C ALA A 157 6.22 -12.37 -11.59
N ARG A 158 6.16 -13.61 -12.07
CA ARG A 158 7.30 -14.33 -12.64
C ARG A 158 7.55 -13.90 -14.09
N ARG A 159 8.73 -14.19 -14.62
CA ARG A 159 9.20 -13.83 -15.97
C ARG A 159 8.38 -14.49 -17.08
N ASN A 160 7.79 -15.65 -16.81
CA ASN A 160 6.87 -16.33 -17.70
C ASN A 160 5.47 -15.68 -17.74
N GLY A 161 5.24 -14.59 -16.99
CA GLY A 161 3.95 -13.92 -16.87
C GLY A 161 3.01 -14.54 -15.84
N GLU A 162 3.44 -15.58 -15.12
CA GLU A 162 2.66 -16.18 -14.03
C GLU A 162 2.58 -15.23 -12.83
N ILE A 163 1.36 -15.02 -12.31
CA ILE A 163 1.14 -14.30 -11.07
C ILE A 163 1.15 -15.29 -9.91
N VAL A 164 1.97 -15.01 -8.90
CA VAL A 164 2.05 -15.80 -7.68
C VAL A 164 1.52 -14.97 -6.52
N VAL A 165 0.51 -15.51 -5.83
CA VAL A 165 0.01 -14.97 -4.56
C VAL A 165 0.27 -16.00 -3.47
N THR A 166 1.06 -15.64 -2.46
CA THR A 166 1.52 -16.56 -1.42
C THR A 166 1.60 -15.89 -0.05
N THR A 167 1.46 -16.65 1.02
CA THR A 167 1.81 -16.22 2.39
C THR A 167 3.27 -16.51 2.74
N ASP A 168 3.96 -17.34 1.94
CA ASP A 168 5.33 -17.76 2.18
C ASP A 168 6.34 -16.70 1.72
N THR A 169 6.89 -15.97 2.70
CA THR A 169 7.92 -14.97 2.46
C THR A 169 9.24 -15.52 1.93
N GLU A 170 9.63 -16.73 2.30
CA GLU A 170 10.91 -17.29 1.87
C GLU A 170 10.82 -17.74 0.41
N GLN A 171 9.68 -18.31 0.01
CA GLN A 171 9.39 -18.57 -1.41
C GLN A 171 9.42 -17.28 -2.23
N ALA A 172 8.74 -16.22 -1.78
CA ALA A 172 8.73 -14.96 -2.50
C ALA A 172 10.14 -14.36 -2.63
N ARG A 173 10.94 -14.39 -1.56
CA ARG A 173 12.34 -13.92 -1.57
C ARG A 173 13.20 -14.71 -2.54
N ARG A 174 13.01 -16.03 -2.63
CA ARG A 174 13.72 -16.91 -3.54
C ARG A 174 13.38 -16.62 -4.99
N ASP A 175 12.10 -16.52 -5.32
CA ASP A 175 11.65 -16.23 -6.69
C ASP A 175 12.16 -14.86 -7.18
N ILE A 176 12.24 -13.89 -6.27
CA ILE A 176 12.82 -12.56 -6.54
C ILE A 176 14.34 -12.64 -6.71
N SER A 177 15.05 -13.35 -5.82
CA SER A 177 16.53 -13.41 -5.83
C SER A 177 17.08 -14.22 -7.00
N GLU A 178 16.37 -15.24 -7.45
CA GLU A 178 16.75 -16.08 -8.59
C GLU A 178 16.48 -15.38 -9.95
N LYS A 179 16.07 -14.11 -9.95
CA LYS A 179 15.67 -13.33 -11.15
C LYS A 179 14.58 -14.02 -11.97
N LEU A 180 13.83 -14.93 -11.37
CA LEU A 180 12.63 -15.52 -11.94
C LEU A 180 11.47 -14.52 -11.96
N ALA A 181 11.60 -13.39 -11.25
CA ALA A 181 10.77 -12.20 -11.36
C ALA A 181 11.42 -11.12 -12.25
N ILE A 182 10.60 -10.29 -12.89
CA ILE A 182 11.05 -9.17 -13.73
C ILE A 182 11.75 -8.12 -12.84
N ASP A 183 12.88 -7.56 -13.32
CA ASP A 183 13.75 -6.60 -12.61
C ASP A 183 12.94 -5.47 -11.93
N SER A 184 13.07 -5.42 -10.60
CA SER A 184 12.33 -4.61 -9.63
C SER A 184 12.60 -3.11 -9.68
N ARG A 185 13.36 -2.60 -10.68
CA ARG A 185 13.30 -1.17 -11.03
C ARG A 185 12.00 -0.79 -11.75
N LYS A 186 11.16 -1.76 -12.12
CA LYS A 186 9.85 -1.56 -12.76
C LYS A 186 8.73 -2.46 -12.25
N LEU A 187 8.97 -3.34 -11.28
CA LEU A 187 7.90 -4.07 -10.57
C LEU A 187 7.92 -3.79 -9.08
N HIS A 188 6.93 -3.03 -8.62
CA HIS A 188 6.57 -2.92 -7.22
C HIS A 188 6.13 -4.29 -6.75
N ILE A 189 7.08 -5.01 -6.17
CA ILE A 189 6.81 -6.06 -5.20
C ILE A 189 5.83 -5.42 -4.22
N ILE A 190 4.59 -5.93 -4.14
CA ILE A 190 3.69 -5.61 -3.02
C ILE A 190 4.31 -6.30 -1.81
N ASN A 191 5.36 -5.66 -1.27
CA ASN A 191 6.08 -6.11 -0.10
C ASN A 191 5.37 -5.46 1.07
N VAL A 192 4.32 -6.10 1.57
CA VAL A 192 3.75 -5.77 2.87
C VAL A 192 4.64 -6.39 3.95
N ARG A 193 5.85 -5.84 4.15
CA ARG A 193 6.65 -5.98 5.38
C ARG A 193 7.52 -4.77 5.61
#